data_AF-A0A060BJM9-F1
#
_entry.id   AF-A0A060BJM9-F1
#
_cell.length_a   1.000
_cell.length_b   1.000
_cell.length_c   1.000
_cell.angle_alpha   90.00
_cell.angle_beta   90.00
_cell.angle_gamma   90.00
#
_symmetry.space_group_name_H-M   'P 1'
#
loop_
_entity.id
_entity.type
_entity.pdbx_description
1 polymer ?
#
loop_
_entity_poly.entity_id
_entity_poly.type
_entity_poly.pdbx_seq_one_letter_code
_entity_poly.pdbx_strand_id
1 'polypeptide(L)'
;FQVLQYWARAHQACAGHPVTAARLWQLLAARGFLPDAFFYADNGNLPLLLNPEDVPCPSAFYSIDTYCNPWHIPYARGFDLALAAQKDHLQLFMGEGQSCRWLPLFYPGEPPSMPLWESRDVPVVFVGTLGHKNNPDRQPFLQGFKRRHP
;
A
#
# COMPACT_ATOMS: atom_id res chain seq x y z
N PHE A 1 3.88 18.75 -15.21
CA PHE A 1 3.60 17.40 -14.71
C PHE A 1 3.99 17.29 -13.24
N GLN A 2 3.04 17.60 -12.36
CA GLN A 2 3.15 17.51 -10.92
C GLN A 2 2.25 16.38 -10.42
N VAL A 3 2.82 15.35 -9.80
CA VAL A 3 2.07 14.25 -9.18
C VAL A 3 1.94 14.52 -7.68
N LEU A 4 0.71 14.50 -7.16
CA LEU A 4 0.51 14.48 -5.73
C LEU A 4 0.59 13.04 -5.22
N GLN A 5 1.65 12.73 -4.47
CA GLN A 5 1.67 11.57 -3.59
C GLN A 5 1.03 11.97 -2.26
N TYR A 6 -0.15 11.42 -1.95
CA TYR A 6 -0.93 11.83 -0.78
C TYR A 6 -0.09 11.81 0.52
N TRP A 7 0.73 10.78 0.71
CA TRP A 7 1.57 10.66 1.89
C TRP A 7 2.72 11.67 2.01
N ALA A 8 3.30 12.13 0.90
CA ALA A 8 4.46 13.03 0.93
C ALA A 8 4.09 14.50 1.18
N ARG A 9 2.93 14.96 0.67
CA ARG A 9 2.53 16.39 0.72
C ARG A 9 1.13 16.66 1.26
N ALA A 10 0.17 15.74 1.10
CA ALA A 10 -1.18 15.94 1.62
C ALA A 10 -1.24 15.70 3.14
N HIS A 11 -0.44 14.77 3.68
CA HIS A 11 -0.40 14.54 5.13
C HIS A 11 0.03 15.78 5.93
N GLN A 12 0.91 16.61 5.37
CA GLN A 12 1.31 17.91 5.93
C GLN A 12 0.21 18.96 5.80
N ALA A 13 -0.65 18.87 4.79
CA ALA A 13 -1.75 19.80 4.56
C ALA A 13 -2.98 19.50 5.44
N CYS A 14 -3.19 18.24 5.84
CA CYS A 14 -4.44 17.75 6.45
C CYS A 14 -4.30 17.35 7.93
N ALA A 15 -3.11 17.45 8.53
CA ALA A 15 -2.85 17.15 9.95
C ALA A 15 -3.35 15.76 10.41
N GLY A 16 -3.36 14.76 9.53
CA GLY A 16 -3.75 13.38 9.85
C GLY A 16 -5.26 13.14 10.06
N HIS A 17 -6.12 14.10 9.71
CA HIS A 17 -7.58 13.93 9.80
C HIS A 17 -8.19 13.61 8.43
N PRO A 18 -9.31 12.86 8.38
CA PRO A 18 -10.04 12.64 7.13
C PRO A 18 -10.44 13.95 6.46
N VAL A 19 -10.28 14.02 5.14
CA VAL A 19 -10.56 15.20 4.33
C VAL A 19 -11.24 14.79 3.03
N THR A 20 -12.18 15.59 2.53
CA THR A 20 -12.74 15.37 1.20
C THR A 20 -11.77 15.77 0.11
N ALA A 21 -11.85 15.15 -1.07
CA ALA A 21 -11.05 15.56 -2.24
C ALA A 21 -11.20 17.05 -2.56
N ALA A 22 -12.42 17.59 -2.51
CA ALA A 22 -12.68 19.01 -2.71
C ALA A 22 -11.92 19.90 -1.71
N ARG A 23 -11.92 19.54 -0.42
CA ARG A 23 -11.21 20.30 0.61
C ARG A 23 -9.69 20.18 0.44
N LEU A 24 -9.19 18.99 0.11
CA LEU A 24 -7.77 18.80 -0.20
C LEU A 24 -7.35 19.70 -1.37
N TRP A 25 -8.14 19.72 -2.45
CA TRP A 25 -7.86 20.55 -3.62
C TRP A 25 -7.75 22.03 -3.28
N GLN A 26 -8.69 22.56 -2.48
CA GLN A 26 -8.63 23.94 -1.98
C GLN A 26 -7.37 24.22 -1.15
N LEU A 27 -6.97 23.29 -0.27
CA LEU A 27 -5.80 23.44 0.59
C LEU A 27 -4.49 23.46 -0.21
N LEU A 28 -4.44 22.72 -1.31
CA LEU A 28 -3.30 22.69 -2.23
C LEU A 28 -3.26 23.94 -3.10
N ALA A 29 -4.41 24.35 -3.65
CA ALA A 29 -4.54 25.57 -4.43
C ALA A 29 -4.13 26.81 -3.62
N ALA A 30 -4.55 26.90 -2.36
CA ALA A 30 -4.15 27.96 -1.43
C ALA A 30 -2.63 28.00 -1.16
N ARG A 31 -1.92 26.90 -1.43
CA ARG A 31 -0.45 26.78 -1.34
C ARG A 31 0.23 26.91 -2.70
N GLY A 32 -0.50 27.31 -3.75
CA GLY A 32 0.02 27.45 -5.11
C GLY A 32 0.36 26.12 -5.79
N PHE A 33 -0.28 25.03 -5.37
CA PHE A 33 -0.06 23.69 -5.93
C PHE A 33 -1.35 23.13 -6.51
N LEU A 34 -1.35 22.83 -7.81
CA LEU A 34 -2.46 22.20 -8.52
C LEU A 34 -1.91 20.97 -9.25
N PRO A 35 -2.14 19.74 -8.75
CA PRO A 35 -1.53 18.55 -9.32
C PRO A 35 -2.17 18.17 -10.66
N ASP A 36 -1.34 17.76 -11.61
CA ASP A 36 -1.77 17.23 -12.92
C ASP A 36 -2.29 15.79 -12.81
N ALA A 37 -1.91 15.07 -11.74
CA ALA A 37 -2.36 13.72 -11.43
C ALA A 37 -2.32 13.44 -9.93
N PHE A 38 -3.18 12.52 -9.48
CA PHE A 38 -3.32 12.13 -8.08
C PHE A 38 -2.92 10.67 -7.87
N PHE A 39 -2.01 10.42 -6.92
CA PHE A 39 -1.54 9.08 -6.58
C PHE A 39 -1.73 8.82 -5.09
N TYR A 40 -2.64 7.92 -4.77
CA TYR A 40 -2.91 7.48 -3.41
C TYR A 40 -2.27 6.11 -3.19
N ALA A 41 -1.18 6.07 -2.41
CA ALA A 41 -0.57 4.80 -1.99
C ALA A 41 -1.09 4.40 -0.61
N ASP A 42 -1.40 3.12 -0.47
CA ASP A 42 -1.63 2.47 0.81
C ASP A 42 -0.45 2.66 1.77
N ASN A 43 -0.79 2.76 3.06
CA ASN A 43 0.11 2.96 4.19
C ASN A 43 -0.28 2.10 5.40
N GLY A 44 -1.17 1.13 5.21
CA GLY A 44 -1.65 0.23 6.25
C GLY A 44 -2.68 0.83 7.23
N ASN A 45 -3.21 2.04 6.98
CA ASN A 45 -4.22 2.68 7.83
C ASN A 45 -5.53 2.92 7.08
N LEU A 46 -6.60 3.24 7.82
CA LEU A 46 -7.88 3.66 7.23
C LEU A 46 -7.71 4.86 6.28
N PRO A 47 -8.54 4.96 5.23
CA PRO A 47 -8.40 6.02 4.24
C PRO A 47 -8.68 7.39 4.87
N LEU A 48 -7.74 8.31 4.67
CA LEU A 48 -7.90 9.72 5.10
C LEU A 48 -8.48 10.60 3.99
N LEU A 49 -8.55 10.11 2.75
CA LEU A 49 -9.23 10.81 1.66
C LEU A 49 -10.64 10.27 1.52
N LEU A 50 -11.62 11.16 1.65
CA LEU A 50 -13.03 10.90 1.39
C LEU A 50 -13.39 11.40 -0.01
N ASN A 51 -14.28 10.67 -0.68
CA ASN A 51 -14.75 10.93 -2.05
C ASN A 51 -13.60 11.13 -3.04
N PRO A 52 -12.68 10.16 -3.20
CA PRO A 52 -11.58 10.27 -4.15
C PRO A 52 -12.04 10.52 -5.61
N GLU A 53 -13.27 10.15 -5.95
CA GLU A 53 -13.89 10.38 -7.26
C GLU A 53 -14.07 11.87 -7.61
N ASP A 54 -14.06 12.76 -6.62
CA ASP A 54 -14.20 14.21 -6.81
C ASP A 54 -12.87 14.91 -7.14
N VAL A 55 -11.75 14.18 -7.23
CA VAL A 55 -10.45 14.76 -7.61
C VAL A 55 -10.51 15.21 -9.09
N PRO A 56 -10.23 16.49 -9.41
CA PRO A 56 -10.41 17.01 -10.77
C PRO A 56 -9.24 16.71 -11.71
N CYS A 57 -8.50 15.63 -11.48
CA CYS A 57 -7.40 15.18 -12.33
C CYS A 57 -7.27 13.64 -12.31
N PRO A 58 -6.61 13.03 -13.31
CA PRO A 58 -6.44 11.58 -13.36
C PRO A 58 -5.86 11.02 -12.06
N SER A 59 -6.49 9.97 -11.56
CA SER A 59 -6.27 9.43 -10.22
C SER A 59 -5.92 7.94 -10.26
N ALA A 60 -4.98 7.55 -9.39
CA ALA A 60 -4.62 6.15 -9.22
C ALA A 60 -4.49 5.79 -7.73
N PHE A 61 -5.02 4.62 -7.38
CA PHE A 61 -4.88 3.99 -6.07
C PHE A 61 -3.90 2.83 -6.13
N TYR A 62 -2.93 2.77 -5.22
CA TYR A 62 -1.98 1.68 -5.10
C TYR A 62 -2.19 0.89 -3.80
N SER A 63 -2.76 -0.29 -3.95
CA SER A 63 -3.06 -1.25 -2.88
C SER A 63 -1.86 -2.15 -2.59
N ILE A 64 -1.31 -2.06 -1.37
CA ILE A 64 -0.16 -2.85 -0.92
C ILE A 64 -0.61 -3.98 0.01
N ASP A 65 -1.32 -3.66 1.09
CA ASP A 65 -1.73 -4.63 2.12
C ASP A 65 -3.20 -5.04 1.97
N THR A 66 -3.65 -5.33 0.73
CA THR A 66 -5.06 -5.71 0.43
C THR A 66 -5.57 -6.83 1.34
N TYR A 67 -4.71 -7.80 1.67
CA TYR A 67 -5.06 -8.93 2.54
C TYR A 67 -5.41 -8.49 3.98
N CYS A 68 -4.72 -7.46 4.49
CA CYS A 68 -5.02 -6.89 5.81
C CYS A 68 -6.17 -5.86 5.75
N ASN A 69 -6.44 -5.32 4.56
CA ASN A 69 -7.30 -4.18 4.33
C ASN A 69 -8.30 -4.46 3.19
N PRO A 70 -9.30 -5.33 3.42
CA PRO A 70 -10.27 -5.70 2.38
C PRO A 70 -11.10 -4.50 1.87
N TRP A 71 -11.17 -3.42 2.65
CA TRP A 71 -11.81 -2.16 2.25
C TRP A 71 -11.14 -1.52 1.02
N HIS A 72 -9.89 -1.87 0.69
CA HIS A 72 -9.21 -1.41 -0.53
C HIS A 72 -10.00 -1.72 -1.80
N ILE A 73 -10.67 -2.87 -1.86
CA ILE A 73 -11.37 -3.33 -3.06
C ILE A 73 -12.51 -2.38 -3.43
N PRO A 74 -13.51 -2.13 -2.57
CA PRO A 74 -14.57 -1.17 -2.89
C PRO A 74 -14.07 0.29 -2.94
N TYR A 75 -13.06 0.64 -2.15
CA TYR A 75 -12.49 2.00 -2.13
C TYR A 75 -11.80 2.36 -3.46
N ALA A 76 -11.19 1.39 -4.14
CA ALA A 76 -10.53 1.58 -5.42
C ALA A 76 -11.46 2.08 -6.53
N ARG A 77 -12.79 1.91 -6.39
CA ARG A 77 -13.77 2.39 -7.37
C ARG A 77 -13.87 3.89 -7.49
N GLY A 78 -13.41 4.63 -6.49
CA GLY A 78 -13.36 6.09 -6.57
C GLY A 78 -12.13 6.62 -7.31
N PHE A 79 -11.36 5.76 -7.98
CA PHE A 79 -10.16 6.14 -8.72
C PHE A 79 -10.25 5.66 -10.18
N ASP A 80 -9.61 6.38 -11.09
CA ASP A 80 -9.58 6.03 -12.52
C ASP A 80 -8.80 4.72 -12.77
N LEU A 81 -7.80 4.45 -11.93
CA LEU A 81 -6.96 3.26 -12.01
C LEU A 81 -6.67 2.67 -10.63
N ALA A 82 -6.81 1.35 -10.50
CA ALA A 82 -6.25 0.60 -9.38
C ALA A 82 -4.92 -0.04 -9.75
N LEU A 83 -4.02 -0.10 -8.79
CA LEU A 83 -2.74 -0.77 -8.86
C LEU A 83 -2.65 -1.70 -7.65
N ALA A 84 -2.15 -2.93 -7.84
CA ALA A 84 -1.95 -3.87 -6.74
C ALA A 84 -0.51 -4.37 -6.67
N ALA A 85 0.01 -4.49 -5.45
CA ALA A 85 1.33 -5.04 -5.18
C ALA A 85 1.39 -6.55 -5.43
N GLN A 86 0.41 -7.30 -4.93
CA GLN A 86 0.31 -8.74 -5.14
C GLN A 86 -0.45 -9.02 -6.43
N LYS A 87 0.24 -9.68 -7.37
CA LYS A 87 -0.30 -10.01 -8.68
C LYS A 87 -1.58 -10.86 -8.61
N ASP A 88 -1.68 -11.74 -7.61
CA ASP A 88 -2.85 -12.62 -7.46
C ASP A 88 -4.10 -11.84 -6.99
N HIS A 89 -3.93 -10.65 -6.43
CA HIS A 89 -5.05 -9.81 -5.98
C HIS A 89 -5.73 -9.04 -7.11
N LEU A 90 -5.17 -9.00 -8.33
CA LEU A 90 -5.78 -8.27 -9.45
C LEU A 90 -7.24 -8.69 -9.71
N GLN A 91 -7.52 -10.00 -9.62
CA GLN A 91 -8.85 -10.56 -9.86
C GLN A 91 -9.88 -10.04 -8.85
N LEU A 92 -9.48 -9.70 -7.63
CA LEU A 92 -10.38 -9.17 -6.61
C LEU A 92 -10.96 -7.81 -7.01
N PHE A 93 -10.14 -6.95 -7.60
CA PHE A 93 -10.57 -5.63 -8.09
C PHE A 93 -11.42 -5.74 -9.37
N MET A 94 -11.00 -6.61 -10.30
CA MET A 94 -11.74 -6.80 -11.54
C MET A 94 -13.13 -7.41 -11.31
N GLY A 95 -13.27 -8.27 -10.29
CA GLY A 95 -14.57 -8.82 -9.88
C GLY A 95 -15.58 -7.75 -9.45
N GLU A 96 -15.12 -6.59 -9.02
CA GLU A 96 -15.93 -5.42 -8.64
C GLU A 96 -16.04 -4.38 -9.76
N GLY A 97 -15.60 -4.72 -10.98
CA GLY A 97 -15.65 -3.84 -12.15
C GLY A 97 -14.54 -2.78 -12.21
N GLN A 98 -13.55 -2.83 -11.32
CA GLN A 98 -12.44 -1.89 -11.30
C GLN A 98 -11.28 -2.36 -12.18
N SER A 99 -10.78 -1.50 -13.07
CA SER A 99 -9.54 -1.78 -13.79
C SER A 99 -8.36 -1.79 -12.82
N CYS A 100 -7.62 -2.90 -12.79
CA CYS A 100 -6.47 -3.07 -11.91
C CYS A 100 -5.25 -3.58 -12.66
N ARG A 101 -4.08 -2.96 -12.42
CA ARG A 101 -2.80 -3.37 -13.01
C ARG A 101 -1.81 -3.75 -11.93
N TRP A 102 -0.90 -4.67 -12.27
CA TRP A 102 0.17 -5.05 -11.35
C TRP A 102 1.24 -3.97 -11.31
N LEU A 103 1.58 -3.52 -10.11
CA LEU A 103 2.74 -2.69 -9.82
C LEU A 103 3.51 -3.35 -8.66
N PRO A 104 4.63 -4.05 -8.91
CA PRO A 104 5.34 -4.75 -7.85
C PRO A 104 5.89 -3.79 -6.81
N LEU A 105 6.03 -4.28 -5.57
CA LEU A 105 6.79 -3.57 -4.54
C LEU A 105 8.21 -3.32 -5.03
N PHE A 106 8.74 -2.14 -4.72
CA PHE A 106 10.11 -1.77 -5.00
C PHE A 106 10.75 -1.17 -3.76
N TYR A 107 12.07 -1.35 -3.64
CA TYR A 107 12.88 -0.68 -2.66
C TYR A 107 13.72 0.37 -3.39
N PRO A 108 13.63 1.66 -3.05
CA PRO A 108 14.29 2.73 -3.80
C PRO A 108 15.80 2.84 -3.52
N GLY A 109 16.32 2.14 -2.52
CA GLY A 109 17.74 2.16 -2.15
C GLY A 109 18.56 1.10 -2.88
N GLU A 110 19.87 1.24 -2.82
CA GLU A 110 20.77 0.13 -3.14
C GLU A 110 20.58 -0.98 -2.10
N PRO A 111 20.54 -2.25 -2.53
CA PRO A 111 20.53 -3.35 -1.58
C PRO A 111 21.78 -3.22 -0.69
N PRO A 112 21.63 -3.35 0.64
CA PRO A 112 22.79 -3.29 1.53
C PRO A 112 23.81 -4.35 1.11
N SER A 113 25.09 -4.09 1.38
CA SER A 113 26.13 -5.11 1.24
C SER A 113 25.73 -6.31 2.11
N MET A 114 25.38 -7.41 1.45
CA MET A 114 25.02 -8.64 2.14
C MET A 114 26.28 -9.48 2.36
N PRO A 115 26.50 -10.05 3.55
CA PRO A 115 27.56 -11.01 3.77
C PRO A 115 27.42 -12.18 2.80
N LEU A 116 28.56 -12.73 2.35
CA LEU A 116 28.61 -13.94 1.55
C LEU A 116 27.81 -15.07 2.23
N TRP A 117 27.09 -15.86 1.45
CA TRP A 117 26.25 -16.93 1.97
C TRP A 117 27.05 -17.91 2.85
N GLU A 118 28.28 -18.20 2.44
CA GLU A 118 29.24 -19.09 3.09
C GLU A 118 29.68 -18.59 4.47
N SER A 119 29.51 -17.30 4.75
CA SER A 119 29.87 -16.69 6.05
C SER A 119 28.78 -16.81 7.11
N ARG A 120 27.61 -17.36 6.78
CA ARG A 120 26.47 -17.50 7.69
C ARG A 120 26.60 -18.75 8.54
N ASP A 121 26.54 -18.58 9.85
CA ASP A 121 26.44 -19.66 10.84
C ASP A 121 25.01 -20.22 10.93
N VAL A 122 24.00 -19.41 10.60
CA VAL A 122 22.58 -19.78 10.56
C VAL A 122 22.08 -19.82 9.11
N PRO A 123 21.74 -21.01 8.56
CA PRO A 123 21.35 -21.15 7.15
C PRO A 123 19.93 -20.68 6.86
N VAL A 124 19.09 -20.51 7.90
CA VAL A 124 17.70 -20.08 7.74
C VAL A 124 17.29 -19.19 8.91
N VAL A 125 16.66 -18.06 8.58
CA VAL A 125 16.09 -17.14 9.57
C VAL A 125 14.61 -16.93 9.26
N PHE A 126 13.80 -16.90 10.32
CA PHE A 126 12.42 -16.46 10.22
C PHE A 126 12.32 -15.01 10.68
N VAL A 127 11.74 -14.16 9.84
CA VAL A 127 11.47 -12.76 10.17
C VAL A 127 9.96 -12.54 10.12
N GLY A 128 9.36 -12.29 11.28
CA GLY A 128 7.94 -11.99 11.39
C GLY A 128 7.41 -12.06 12.82
N THR A 129 6.27 -11.44 13.06
CA THR A 129 5.56 -11.49 14.34
C THR A 129 4.82 -12.81 14.51
N LEU A 130 4.95 -13.42 15.69
CA LEU A 130 4.19 -14.62 16.09
C LEU A 130 2.87 -14.23 16.77
N GLY A 131 1.86 -15.08 16.65
CA GLY A 131 0.56 -14.88 17.32
C GLY A 131 -0.28 -13.73 16.77
N HIS A 132 0.10 -13.12 15.64
CA HIS A 132 -0.69 -12.05 15.03
C HIS A 132 -1.93 -12.61 14.33
N LYS A 133 -3.11 -12.00 14.55
CA LYS A 133 -4.40 -12.45 14.01
C LYS A 133 -4.43 -12.63 12.48
N ASN A 134 -3.75 -11.76 11.74
CA ASN A 134 -3.66 -11.84 10.28
C ASN A 134 -2.66 -12.90 9.79
N ASN A 135 -1.91 -13.56 10.68
CA ASN A 135 -0.92 -14.56 10.29
C ASN A 135 -0.94 -15.75 11.27
N PRO A 136 -2.10 -16.42 11.42
CA PRO A 136 -2.29 -17.44 12.45
C PRO A 136 -1.35 -18.63 12.29
N ASP A 137 -0.91 -18.92 11.05
CA ASP A 137 -0.15 -20.13 10.73
C ASP A 137 1.35 -20.03 10.99
N ARG A 138 1.89 -18.82 11.25
CA ARG A 138 3.33 -18.63 11.48
C ARG A 138 3.85 -19.44 12.66
N GLN A 139 3.14 -19.38 13.80
CA GLN A 139 3.57 -20.08 15.01
C GLN A 139 3.41 -21.60 14.89
N PRO A 140 2.26 -22.15 14.44
CA PRO A 140 2.12 -23.57 14.13
C PRO A 140 3.20 -24.08 13.16
N PHE A 141 3.50 -23.31 12.11
CA PHE A 141 4.54 -23.64 11.14
C PHE A 141 5.91 -23.78 11.81
N LEU A 142 6.35 -22.79 12.58
CA LEU A 142 7.67 -22.82 13.23
C LEU A 142 7.78 -23.92 14.27
N GLN A 143 6.72 -24.17 15.04
CA GLN A 143 6.68 -25.30 15.98
C GLN A 143 6.78 -26.64 15.25
N GLY A 144 6.07 -26.79 14.12
CA GLY A 144 6.14 -27.98 13.28
C GLY A 144 7.47 -28.16 12.56
N PHE A 145 8.14 -27.06 12.20
CA PHE A 145 9.48 -27.06 11.63
C PHE A 145 10.51 -27.52 12.67
N LYS A 146 10.51 -26.91 13.86
CA LYS A 146 11.41 -27.28 14.98
C LYS A 146 11.28 -28.75 15.38
N ARG A 147 10.07 -29.31 15.40
CA ARG A 147 9.87 -30.73 15.72
C ARG A 147 10.50 -31.69 14.69
N ARG A 148 10.61 -31.27 13.42
CA ARG A 148 11.17 -32.09 12.32
C ARG A 148 12.66 -31.84 12.09
N HIS A 149 13.15 -30.68 12.54
CA HIS A 149 14.54 -30.23 12.39
C HIS A 149 15.01 -29.67 13.75
N PRO A 150 15.35 -30.53 14.73
CA PRO A 150 15.72 -30.13 16.08
C PRO A 150 17.05 -29.37 16.18
#